data_AF-A0A7R9UNJ0-F1
#
_entry.id   AF-A0A7R9UNJ0-F1
#
_cell.length_a   1.000
_cell.length_b   1.000
_cell.length_c   1.000
_cell.angle_alpha   90.00
_cell.angle_beta   90.00
_cell.angle_gamma   90.00
#
_symmetry.space_group_name_H-M   'P 1'
#
loop_
_entity.id
_entity.type
_entity.pdbx_description
1 polymer ?
#
loop_
_entity_poly.entity_id
_entity_poly.type
_entity_poly.pdbx_seq_one_letter_code
_entity_poly.pdbx_strand_id
1 'polypeptide(L)'
;TAHAHAHRPAGDKPRRHARGTCWRCTRDAIGFVRDKLLVPPVRATLLGLVLGLVPWSRALLVTGADAEPAPLDWLFAGLSKLGDAAVPTNLITLGASLASGPDFSAISLKSCAAIVVAKLLLMPTIAMMAVALIESTFPVRILHPFQQPFYLVMFVVAATPTANNVLIMCTISGQDRTAMSTAIFVQYLCSPVILSVTICAFIKIMVDLL
;
A
#
# COMPACT_ATOMS: atom_id res chain seq x y z
N THR A 1 -35.96 19.04 27.24
CA THR A 1 -36.65 20.22 26.68
C THR A 1 -35.85 20.69 25.47
N ALA A 2 -36.15 20.10 24.30
CA ALA A 2 -36.96 20.71 23.23
C ALA A 2 -36.10 21.66 22.37
N HIS A 3 -35.68 21.21 21.18
CA HIS A 3 -36.31 21.51 19.86
C HIS A 3 -36.14 23.00 19.46
N ALA A 4 -35.76 23.41 18.26
CA ALA A 4 -35.80 22.79 16.94
C ALA A 4 -35.03 23.65 15.90
N HIS A 5 -34.58 22.96 14.85
CA HIS A 5 -34.65 23.31 13.42
C HIS A 5 -34.67 24.77 12.94
N ALA A 6 -33.78 25.05 11.98
CA ALA A 6 -34.17 25.78 10.77
C ALA A 6 -33.65 25.05 9.53
N HIS A 7 -34.60 24.46 8.80
CA HIS A 7 -34.48 23.80 7.52
C HIS A 7 -34.71 24.81 6.38
N ARG A 8 -34.15 24.51 5.18
CA ARG A 8 -34.61 24.80 3.79
C ARG A 8 -34.08 26.05 3.03
N PRO A 9 -34.12 26.04 1.67
CA PRO A 9 -34.41 24.94 0.73
C PRO A 9 -33.42 24.78 -0.45
N ALA A 10 -33.74 23.75 -1.23
CA ALA A 10 -33.20 23.31 -2.51
C ALA A 10 -32.86 24.41 -3.53
N GLY A 11 -31.73 24.19 -4.19
CA GLY A 11 -31.40 24.72 -5.51
C GLY A 11 -30.89 23.58 -6.39
N ASP A 12 -31.68 22.51 -6.50
CA ASP A 12 -31.41 21.43 -7.46
C ASP A 12 -31.65 21.97 -8.87
N LYS A 13 -30.58 22.44 -9.51
CA LYS A 13 -30.61 22.82 -10.92
C LYS A 13 -30.69 21.52 -11.72
N PRO A 14 -31.66 21.35 -12.64
CA PRO A 14 -31.73 20.16 -13.45
C PRO A 14 -30.45 20.07 -14.28
N ARG A 15 -29.57 19.10 -13.94
CA ARG A 15 -28.40 18.75 -14.75
C ARG A 15 -28.91 18.18 -16.07
N ARG A 16 -29.13 19.08 -17.03
CA ARG A 16 -29.47 18.76 -18.41
C ARG A 16 -28.48 17.73 -18.92
N HIS A 17 -29.02 16.58 -19.27
CA HIS A 17 -28.32 15.46 -19.87
C HIS A 17 -27.91 15.86 -21.31
N ALA A 18 -26.81 16.61 -21.43
CA ALA A 18 -26.22 16.97 -22.71
C ALA A 18 -25.39 15.79 -23.22
N ARG A 19 -26.05 14.93 -24.01
CA ARG A 19 -25.41 13.92 -24.84
C ARG A 19 -24.53 14.63 -25.87
N GLY A 20 -23.22 14.62 -25.66
CA GLY A 20 -22.27 15.11 -26.66
C GLY A 20 -20.96 15.64 -26.08
N THR A 21 -20.14 14.77 -25.47
CA THR A 21 -18.66 14.89 -25.47
C THR A 21 -18.03 13.73 -24.71
N CYS A 22 -17.88 12.58 -25.38
CA CYS A 22 -16.99 11.51 -24.90
C CYS A 22 -15.59 12.09 -24.60
N TRP A 23 -15.09 12.98 -25.45
CA TRP A 23 -13.72 13.51 -25.36
C TRP A 23 -13.46 14.57 -24.27
N ARG A 24 -14.47 15.26 -23.72
CA ARG A 24 -14.29 16.15 -22.55
C ARG A 24 -14.43 15.36 -21.25
N CYS A 25 -15.36 14.41 -21.19
CA CYS A 25 -15.51 13.54 -20.03
C CYS A 25 -14.26 12.66 -19.82
N THR A 26 -13.65 12.14 -20.89
CA THR A 26 -12.37 11.40 -20.79
C THR A 26 -11.23 12.33 -20.41
N ARG A 27 -11.18 13.57 -20.90
CA ARG A 27 -10.12 14.53 -20.57
C ARG A 27 -10.21 15.02 -19.12
N ASP A 28 -11.41 15.26 -18.62
CA ASP A 28 -11.65 15.66 -17.24
C ASP A 28 -11.40 14.48 -16.29
N ALA A 29 -11.76 13.25 -16.70
CA ALA A 29 -11.40 12.03 -15.99
C ALA A 29 -9.87 11.80 -15.97
N ILE A 30 -9.18 11.99 -17.10
CA ILE A 30 -7.71 11.89 -17.17
C ILE A 30 -7.04 12.97 -16.33
N GLY A 31 -7.56 14.20 -16.33
CA GLY A 31 -7.09 15.29 -15.47
C GLY A 31 -7.24 14.92 -13.99
N PHE A 32 -8.40 14.39 -13.60
CA PHE A 32 -8.63 13.93 -12.24
C PHE A 32 -7.70 12.76 -11.83
N VAL A 33 -7.52 11.77 -12.70
CA VAL A 33 -6.62 10.63 -12.46
C VAL A 33 -5.17 11.12 -12.30
N ARG A 34 -4.72 12.02 -13.17
CA ARG A 34 -3.38 12.60 -13.10
C ARG A 34 -3.15 13.39 -11.82
N ASP A 35 -4.13 14.19 -11.42
CA ASP A 35 -3.94 15.15 -10.33
C ASP A 35 -4.24 14.52 -8.95
N LYS A 36 -5.02 13.42 -8.88
CA LYS A 36 -5.41 12.78 -7.62
C LYS A 36 -4.87 11.37 -7.41
N LEU A 37 -4.65 10.58 -8.46
CA LEU A 37 -4.22 9.17 -8.33
C LEU A 37 -2.73 8.97 -8.60
N LEU A 38 -2.09 9.82 -9.43
CA LEU A 38 -0.66 9.75 -9.73
C LEU A 38 0.20 10.49 -8.70
N VAL A 39 0.05 10.10 -7.43
CA VAL A 39 0.92 10.54 -6.33
C VAL A 39 2.38 10.24 -6.69
N PRO A 40 3.37 11.09 -6.33
CA PRO A 40 4.78 10.89 -6.72
C PRO A 40 5.33 9.46 -6.57
N PRO A 41 5.03 8.71 -5.48
CA PRO A 41 5.48 7.33 -5.33
C PRO A 41 4.92 6.39 -6.39
N VAL A 42 3.65 6.58 -6.79
CA VAL A 42 2.99 5.75 -7.82
C VAL A 42 3.63 5.98 -9.18
N ARG A 43 3.97 7.23 -9.51
CA ARG A 43 4.72 7.55 -10.75
C ARG A 43 6.10 6.91 -10.74
N ALA A 44 6.81 6.99 -9.62
CA ALA A 44 8.13 6.40 -9.47
C ALA A 44 8.11 4.87 -9.61
N THR A 45 7.14 4.17 -8.98
CA THR A 45 7.03 2.71 -9.08
C THR A 45 6.64 2.25 -10.48
N LEU A 46 5.74 2.95 -11.17
CA LEU A 46 5.39 2.62 -12.56
C LEU A 46 6.60 2.79 -13.50
N LEU A 47 7.34 3.88 -13.37
CA LEU A 47 8.56 4.10 -14.16
C LEU A 47 9.61 3.02 -13.85
N GLY A 48 9.84 2.72 -12.56
CA GLY A 48 10.76 1.67 -12.14
C GLY A 48 10.38 0.28 -12.68
N LEU A 49 9.09 -0.05 -12.68
CA LEU A 49 8.58 -1.29 -13.24
C LEU A 49 8.84 -1.39 -14.74
N VAL A 50 8.57 -0.32 -15.50
CA VAL A 50 8.84 -0.27 -16.94
C VAL A 50 10.34 -0.44 -17.21
N LEU A 51 11.19 0.29 -16.48
CA LEU A 51 12.65 0.19 -16.64
C LEU A 51 13.21 -1.18 -16.25
N GLY A 52 12.58 -1.88 -15.30
CA GLY A 52 13.00 -3.21 -14.86
C GLY A 52 12.56 -4.36 -15.78
N LEU A 53 11.39 -4.22 -16.41
CA LEU A 53 10.86 -5.23 -17.36
C LEU A 53 11.56 -5.20 -18.71
N VAL A 54 12.10 -4.04 -19.08
CA VAL A 54 12.66 -3.81 -20.40
C VAL A 54 14.14 -4.21 -20.42
N PRO A 55 14.55 -5.18 -21.25
CA PRO A 55 15.90 -5.77 -21.18
C PRO A 55 17.02 -4.79 -21.58
N TRP A 56 16.74 -3.83 -22.47
CA TRP A 56 17.74 -2.83 -22.86
C TRP A 56 18.07 -1.84 -21.74
N SER A 57 17.07 -1.40 -20.96
CA SER A 57 17.29 -0.52 -19.81
C SER A 57 17.98 -1.25 -18.67
N ARG A 58 17.65 -2.53 -18.46
CA ARG A 58 18.32 -3.37 -17.47
C ARG A 58 19.81 -3.55 -17.78
N ALA A 59 20.18 -3.78 -19.03
CA ALA A 59 21.58 -3.92 -19.45
C ALA A 59 22.41 -2.64 -19.26
N LEU A 60 21.78 -1.47 -19.30
CA LEU A 60 22.44 -0.18 -19.05
C LEU A 60 22.60 0.13 -17.56
N LEU A 61 21.72 -0.39 -16.71
CA LEU A 61 21.62 -0.04 -15.29
C LEU A 61 22.28 -1.07 -14.35
N VAL A 62 22.31 -2.35 -14.71
CA VAL A 62 22.78 -3.42 -13.82
C VAL A 62 24.02 -4.08 -14.40
N THR A 63 25.14 -3.98 -13.69
CA THR A 63 26.34 -4.76 -14.01
C THR A 63 26.07 -6.24 -13.74
N GLY A 64 26.21 -7.09 -14.76
CA GLY A 64 26.20 -8.55 -14.61
C GLY A 64 27.48 -9.03 -13.92
N ALA A 65 27.39 -10.12 -13.16
CA ALA A 65 28.51 -10.65 -12.37
C ALA A 65 29.79 -10.95 -13.19
N ASP A 66 29.68 -11.11 -14.52
CA ASP A 66 30.77 -11.49 -15.42
C ASP A 66 30.98 -10.50 -16.60
N ALA A 67 30.50 -9.25 -16.52
CA ALA A 67 30.55 -8.28 -17.63
C ALA A 67 31.22 -6.95 -17.24
N GLU A 68 31.66 -6.18 -18.26
CA GLU A 68 32.14 -4.80 -18.08
C GLU A 68 31.11 -3.94 -17.33
N PRO A 69 31.57 -2.97 -16.51
CA PRO A 69 30.68 -2.14 -15.69
C PRO A 69 29.63 -1.43 -16.55
N ALA A 70 28.37 -1.60 -16.19
CA ALA A 70 27.28 -0.96 -16.92
C ALA A 70 27.43 0.57 -16.83
N PRO A 71 27.18 1.32 -17.93
CA PRO A 71 27.48 2.76 -17.98
C PRO A 71 26.70 3.60 -16.95
N LEU A 72 25.55 3.12 -16.45
CA LEU A 72 24.75 3.78 -15.41
C LEU A 72 24.73 3.02 -14.07
N ASP A 73 25.68 2.13 -13.82
CA ASP A 73 25.71 1.33 -12.57
C ASP A 73 25.81 2.21 -11.32
N TRP A 74 26.53 3.33 -11.39
CA TRP A 74 26.61 4.30 -10.28
C TRP A 74 25.23 4.89 -9.92
N LEU A 75 24.36 5.08 -10.90
CA LEU A 75 23.01 5.60 -10.72
C LEU A 75 22.12 4.54 -10.08
N PHE A 76 22.19 3.30 -10.59
CA PHE A 76 21.45 2.18 -10.01
C PHE A 76 21.89 1.90 -8.58
N ALA A 77 23.19 1.85 -8.30
CA ALA A 77 23.73 1.70 -6.96
C ALA A 77 23.24 2.82 -6.01
N GLY A 78 23.21 4.08 -6.48
CA GLY A 78 22.65 5.19 -5.72
C GLY A 78 21.15 5.03 -5.43
N LEU A 79 20.37 4.61 -6.43
CA LEU A 79 18.93 4.34 -6.28
C LEU A 79 18.66 3.16 -5.34
N SER A 80 19.46 2.09 -5.39
CA SER A 80 19.36 0.96 -4.47
C SER A 80 19.63 1.41 -3.03
N LYS A 81 20.66 2.23 -2.79
CA LYS A 81 20.94 2.79 -1.47
C LYS A 81 19.83 3.71 -0.97
N LEU A 82 19.22 4.50 -1.85
CA LEU A 82 18.03 5.29 -1.52
C LEU A 82 16.83 4.39 -1.15
N GLY A 83 16.66 3.26 -1.84
CA GLY A 83 15.65 2.26 -1.52
C GLY A 83 15.85 1.64 -0.13
N ASP A 84 17.09 1.25 0.19
CA ASP A 84 17.45 0.71 1.51
C ASP A 84 17.18 1.73 2.63
N ALA A 85 17.45 3.02 2.38
CA ALA A 85 17.21 4.11 3.31
C ALA A 85 15.72 4.50 3.44
N ALA A 86 14.85 4.09 2.52
CA ALA A 86 13.43 4.47 2.53
C ALA A 86 12.67 3.86 3.72
N VAL A 87 12.98 2.61 4.07
CA VAL A 87 12.37 1.91 5.23
C VAL A 87 12.65 2.63 6.55
N PRO A 88 13.91 2.91 6.94
CA PRO A 88 14.19 3.66 8.17
C PRO A 88 13.68 5.11 8.10
N THR A 89 13.71 5.76 6.94
CA THR A 89 13.17 7.14 6.78
C THR A 89 11.66 7.19 7.04
N ASN A 90 10.91 6.20 6.56
CA ASN A 90 9.48 6.08 6.86
C ASN A 90 9.22 5.87 8.35
N LEU A 91 10.09 5.10 9.03
CA LEU A 91 9.97 4.87 10.48
C LEU A 91 10.26 6.14 11.28
N ILE A 92 11.27 6.92 10.89
CA ILE A 92 11.57 8.24 11.49
C ILE A 92 10.39 9.20 11.28
N THR A 93 9.77 9.20 10.10
CA THR A 93 8.60 10.06 9.81
C THR A 93 7.40 9.71 10.70
N LEU A 94 7.17 8.42 10.94
CA LEU A 94 6.16 7.97 11.90
C LEU A 94 6.51 8.42 13.32
N GLY A 95 7.77 8.26 13.74
CA GLY A 95 8.27 8.72 15.04
C GLY A 95 8.11 10.24 15.23
N ALA A 96 8.43 11.04 14.21
CA ALA A 96 8.23 12.49 14.21
C ALA A 96 6.74 12.87 14.34
N SER A 97 5.84 12.07 13.76
CA SER A 97 4.39 12.25 13.93
C SER A 97 3.92 11.92 15.35
N LEU A 98 4.73 11.19 16.11
CA LEU A 98 4.52 10.80 17.50
C LEU A 98 5.38 11.60 18.49
N ALA A 99 5.98 12.71 18.07
CA ALA A 99 6.85 13.50 18.94
C ALA A 99 6.15 14.01 20.22
N SER A 100 4.82 14.22 20.15
CA SER A 100 3.98 14.60 21.29
C SER A 100 3.44 13.40 22.08
N GLY A 101 3.82 12.16 21.72
CA GLY A 101 3.31 10.91 22.25
C GLY A 101 2.03 10.42 21.56
N PRO A 102 1.67 9.13 21.74
CA PRO A 102 0.40 8.59 21.26
C PRO A 102 -0.77 9.17 22.07
N ASP A 103 -1.71 9.82 21.38
CA ASP A 103 -2.93 10.33 21.98
C ASP A 103 -4.06 9.30 21.88
N PHE A 104 -4.38 8.67 23.01
CA PHE A 104 -5.49 7.72 23.16
C PHE A 104 -6.83 8.39 23.48
N SER A 105 -6.87 9.72 23.61
CA SER A 105 -8.11 10.49 23.68
C SER A 105 -8.69 10.74 22.28
N ALA A 106 -7.81 10.97 21.29
CA ALA A 106 -8.19 11.16 19.89
C ALA A 106 -8.79 9.89 19.25
N ILE A 107 -8.39 8.70 19.71
CA ILE A 107 -8.91 7.43 19.22
C ILE A 107 -9.16 6.43 20.36
N SER A 108 -10.36 5.85 20.38
CA SER A 108 -10.69 4.85 21.39
C SER A 108 -9.80 3.61 21.26
N LEU A 109 -9.36 3.06 22.40
CA LEU A 109 -8.55 1.84 22.43
C LEU A 109 -9.25 0.66 21.73
N LYS A 110 -10.59 0.63 21.78
CA LYS A 110 -11.42 -0.36 21.07
C LYS A 110 -11.29 -0.23 19.56
N SER A 111 -11.28 1.00 19.03
CA SER A 111 -11.05 1.26 17.60
C SER A 111 -9.65 0.84 17.16
N CYS A 112 -8.61 1.16 17.96
CA CYS A 112 -7.25 0.70 17.68
C CYS A 112 -7.14 -0.83 17.67
N ALA A 113 -7.70 -1.51 18.67
CA ALA A 113 -7.71 -2.97 18.73
C ALA A 113 -8.47 -3.58 17.54
N ALA A 114 -9.60 -2.98 17.13
CA ALA A 114 -10.34 -3.41 15.95
C ALA A 114 -9.52 -3.26 14.66
N ILE A 115 -8.78 -2.15 14.50
CA ILE A 115 -7.88 -1.94 13.34
C ILE A 115 -6.77 -2.99 13.35
N VAL A 116 -6.14 -3.24 14.49
CA VAL A 116 -5.10 -4.26 14.64
C VAL A 116 -5.63 -5.63 14.24
N VAL A 117 -6.77 -6.07 14.77
CA VAL A 117 -7.36 -7.37 14.44
C VAL A 117 -7.77 -7.44 12.96
N ALA A 118 -8.41 -6.40 12.44
CA ALA A 118 -8.86 -6.37 11.05
C ALA A 118 -7.68 -6.42 10.07
N LYS A 119 -6.60 -5.68 10.33
CA LYS A 119 -5.45 -5.62 9.43
C LYS A 119 -4.46 -6.76 9.63
N LEU A 120 -4.11 -7.09 10.88
CA LEU A 120 -3.03 -8.05 11.19
C LEU A 120 -3.51 -9.49 11.32
N LEU A 121 -4.82 -9.76 11.42
CA LEU A 121 -5.37 -11.11 11.45
C LEU A 121 -6.35 -11.37 10.31
N LEU A 122 -7.39 -10.55 10.17
CA LEU A 122 -8.44 -10.79 9.17
C LEU A 122 -7.91 -10.62 7.74
N MET A 123 -7.08 -9.60 7.48
CA MET A 123 -6.52 -9.41 6.13
C MET A 123 -5.57 -10.55 5.71
N PRO A 124 -4.59 -10.99 6.54
CA PRO A 124 -3.76 -12.14 6.21
C PRO A 124 -4.56 -13.44 6.06
N THR A 125 -5.60 -13.69 6.86
CA THR A 125 -6.43 -14.90 6.71
C THR A 125 -7.19 -14.90 5.39
N ILE A 126 -7.71 -13.75 4.96
CA ILE A 126 -8.30 -13.60 3.61
C ILE A 126 -7.24 -13.86 2.53
N ALA A 127 -6.01 -13.41 2.72
CA ALA A 127 -4.93 -13.68 1.77
C ALA A 127 -4.57 -15.18 1.70
N MET A 128 -4.51 -15.88 2.83
CA MET A 128 -4.30 -17.34 2.86
C MET A 128 -5.43 -18.08 2.13
N MET A 129 -6.68 -17.69 2.39
CA MET A 129 -7.85 -18.21 1.70
C MET A 129 -7.76 -17.97 0.19
N ALA A 130 -7.35 -16.76 -0.22
CA ALA A 130 -7.18 -16.43 -1.63
C ALA A 130 -6.10 -17.28 -2.29
N VAL A 131 -4.96 -17.51 -1.63
CA VAL A 131 -3.90 -18.40 -2.13
C VAL A 131 -4.42 -19.83 -2.31
N ALA A 132 -5.10 -20.39 -1.31
CA ALA A 132 -5.68 -21.74 -1.41
C ALA A 132 -6.75 -21.86 -2.52
N LEU A 133 -7.56 -20.81 -2.72
CA LEU A 133 -8.54 -20.75 -3.81
C LEU A 133 -7.88 -20.66 -5.18
N ILE A 134 -6.83 -19.86 -5.32
CA ILE A 134 -6.07 -19.72 -6.56
C ILE A 134 -5.47 -21.07 -6.93
N GLU A 135 -4.84 -21.75 -5.98
CA GLU A 135 -4.21 -23.05 -6.19
C GLU A 135 -5.22 -24.15 -6.59
N SER A 136 -6.37 -24.21 -5.91
CA SER A 136 -7.42 -25.20 -6.21
C SER A 136 -8.15 -24.94 -7.54
N THR A 137 -8.34 -23.68 -7.93
CA THR A 137 -9.14 -23.33 -9.12
C THR A 137 -8.28 -23.20 -10.38
N PHE A 138 -7.07 -22.66 -10.22
CA PHE A 138 -6.11 -22.44 -11.29
C PHE A 138 -4.76 -22.97 -10.81
N PRO A 139 -4.38 -24.23 -11.08
CA PRO A 139 -2.99 -24.62 -10.92
C PRO A 139 -2.20 -23.71 -11.85
N VAL A 140 -1.55 -22.68 -11.30
CA VAL A 140 -0.93 -21.57 -12.04
C VAL A 140 0.36 -22.06 -12.68
N ARG A 141 0.25 -23.07 -13.55
CA ARG A 141 1.33 -23.79 -14.23
C ARG A 141 2.16 -22.90 -15.16
N ILE A 142 1.76 -21.63 -15.31
CA ILE A 142 2.37 -20.59 -16.14
C ILE A 142 3.61 -19.97 -15.47
N LEU A 143 3.74 -20.03 -14.13
CA LEU A 143 4.85 -19.40 -13.39
C LEU A 143 5.94 -20.37 -12.91
N HIS A 144 6.13 -21.54 -13.53
CA HIS A 144 7.26 -22.42 -13.19
C HIS A 144 8.58 -21.72 -13.58
N PRO A 145 9.55 -21.41 -12.68
CA PRO A 145 9.82 -21.90 -11.31
C PRO A 145 9.49 -20.92 -10.13
N PHE A 146 8.85 -19.78 -10.36
CA PHE A 146 8.62 -18.70 -9.39
C PHE A 146 7.30 -18.80 -8.60
N GLN A 147 6.64 -19.96 -8.56
CA GLN A 147 5.32 -20.08 -7.92
C GLN A 147 5.37 -19.86 -6.41
N GLN A 148 6.37 -20.42 -5.74
CA GLN A 148 6.53 -20.30 -4.28
C GLN A 148 6.82 -18.86 -3.81
N PRO A 149 7.80 -18.14 -4.38
CA PRO A 149 8.03 -16.74 -4.00
C PRO A 149 6.85 -15.84 -4.36
N PHE A 150 6.08 -16.15 -5.40
CA PHE A 150 4.89 -15.37 -5.77
C PHE A 150 3.82 -15.40 -4.68
N TYR A 151 3.45 -16.59 -4.19
CA TYR A 151 2.45 -16.73 -3.12
C TYR A 151 2.94 -16.12 -1.80
N LEU A 152 4.23 -16.26 -1.49
CA LEU A 152 4.83 -15.63 -0.32
C LEU A 152 4.73 -14.10 -0.39
N VAL A 153 5.07 -13.48 -1.51
CA VAL A 153 4.96 -12.02 -1.67
C VAL A 153 3.51 -11.56 -1.56
N MET A 154 2.57 -12.28 -2.19
CA MET A 154 1.14 -11.98 -2.09
C MET A 154 0.65 -11.99 -0.64
N PHE A 155 1.05 -12.99 0.14
CA PHE A 155 0.72 -13.10 1.56
C PHE A 155 1.39 -12.01 2.40
N VAL A 156 2.70 -11.80 2.23
CA VAL A 156 3.46 -10.80 3.01
C VAL A 156 2.90 -9.40 2.79
N VAL A 157 2.58 -9.02 1.55
CA VAL A 157 1.96 -7.71 1.24
C VAL A 157 0.63 -7.53 1.99
N ALA A 158 -0.17 -8.59 2.13
CA ALA A 158 -1.42 -8.52 2.89
C ALA A 158 -1.20 -8.50 4.42
N ALA A 159 -0.16 -9.17 4.92
CA ALA A 159 0.15 -9.24 6.34
C ALA A 159 0.87 -7.99 6.88
N THR A 160 1.55 -7.22 6.03
CA THR A 160 2.28 -6.02 6.44
C THR A 160 1.36 -4.97 7.09
N PRO A 161 1.87 -4.22 8.10
CA PRO A 161 1.10 -3.18 8.76
C PRO A 161 0.78 -2.04 7.80
N THR A 162 -0.16 -1.17 8.18
CA THR A 162 -0.66 -0.09 7.32
C THR A 162 0.48 0.84 6.91
N ALA A 163 0.53 1.21 5.63
CA ALA A 163 1.54 2.10 5.11
C ALA A 163 1.44 3.50 5.74
N ASN A 164 2.57 4.07 6.15
CA ASN A 164 2.64 5.43 6.68
C ASN A 164 2.11 6.50 5.69
N ASN A 165 2.09 6.19 4.39
CA ASN A 165 1.48 7.06 3.37
C ASN A 165 -0.02 7.34 3.63
N VAL A 166 -0.74 6.44 4.34
CA VAL A 166 -2.13 6.67 4.76
C VAL A 166 -2.23 7.82 5.76
N LEU A 167 -1.24 7.99 6.64
CA LEU A 167 -1.18 9.12 7.57
C LEU A 167 -1.11 10.44 6.81
N ILE A 168 -0.23 10.54 5.82
CA ILE A 168 -0.10 11.74 4.99
C ILE A 168 -1.41 12.02 4.22
N MET A 169 -2.04 10.98 3.68
CA MET A 169 -3.33 11.13 2.99
C MET A 169 -4.44 11.62 3.94
N CYS A 170 -4.46 11.13 5.18
CA CYS A 170 -5.36 11.61 6.24
C CYS A 170 -5.16 13.11 6.50
N THR A 171 -3.90 13.55 6.63
CA THR A 171 -3.59 14.97 6.87
C THR A 171 -4.04 15.88 5.73
N ILE A 172 -3.86 15.45 4.47
CA ILE A 172 -4.31 16.20 3.29
C ILE A 172 -5.85 16.23 3.21
N SER A 173 -6.51 15.19 3.73
CA SER A 173 -7.97 15.09 3.74
C SER A 173 -8.64 15.88 4.88
N GLY A 174 -7.87 16.60 5.69
CA GLY A 174 -8.38 17.37 6.83
C GLY A 174 -8.91 16.49 7.97
N GLN A 175 -8.47 15.24 8.04
CA GLN A 175 -8.80 14.30 9.10
C GLN A 175 -7.74 14.33 10.21
N ASP A 176 -8.07 13.73 11.35
CA ASP A 176 -7.19 13.79 12.51
C ASP A 176 -5.90 12.99 12.29
N ARG A 177 -4.77 13.71 12.28
CA ARG A 177 -3.43 13.15 12.17
C ARG A 177 -3.08 12.32 13.40
N THR A 178 -3.41 12.80 14.60
CA THR A 178 -2.94 12.20 15.85
C THR A 178 -3.62 10.86 16.09
N ALA A 179 -4.93 10.77 15.82
CA ALA A 179 -5.68 9.52 15.86
C ALA A 179 -5.06 8.46 14.92
N MET A 180 -4.76 8.83 13.67
CA MET A 180 -4.18 7.90 12.70
C MET A 180 -2.75 7.50 13.04
N SER A 181 -1.92 8.44 13.50
CA SER A 181 -0.54 8.12 13.87
C SER A 181 -0.50 7.20 15.10
N THR A 182 -1.38 7.40 16.09
CA THR A 182 -1.52 6.51 17.24
C THR A 182 -1.95 5.10 16.81
N ALA A 183 -2.92 4.98 15.91
CA ALA A 183 -3.36 3.68 15.40
C ALA A 183 -2.24 2.92 14.66
N ILE A 184 -1.52 3.62 13.79
CA ILE A 184 -0.38 3.06 13.05
C ILE A 184 0.73 2.65 14.02
N PHE A 185 1.03 3.46 15.03
CA PHE A 185 2.03 3.12 16.04
C PHE A 185 1.70 1.82 16.79
N VAL A 186 0.46 1.69 17.29
CA VAL A 186 0.01 0.46 17.98
C VAL A 186 0.12 -0.74 17.04
N GLN A 187 -0.24 -0.55 15.76
CA GLN A 187 -0.10 -1.60 14.75
C GLN A 187 1.36 -2.02 14.53
N TYR A 188 2.30 -1.07 14.47
CA TYR A 188 3.73 -1.34 14.28
C TYR A 188 4.34 -2.00 15.51
N LEU A 189 3.84 -1.70 16.71
CA LEU A 189 4.28 -2.36 17.95
C LEU A 189 3.84 -3.84 17.99
N CYS A 190 2.61 -4.13 17.59
CA CYS A 190 2.10 -5.51 17.55
C CYS A 190 2.60 -6.31 16.33
N SER A 191 2.99 -5.62 15.25
CA SER A 191 3.29 -6.25 13.96
C SER A 191 4.42 -7.28 14.01
N PRO A 192 5.60 -7.05 14.61
CA PRO A 192 6.70 -8.02 14.59
C PRO A 192 6.31 -9.40 15.11
N VAL A 193 5.53 -9.44 16.20
CA VAL A 193 5.08 -10.70 16.82
C VAL A 193 4.02 -11.39 15.94
N ILE A 194 2.96 -10.66 15.56
CA ILE A 194 1.85 -11.24 14.79
C ILE A 194 2.29 -11.65 13.38
N LEU A 195 3.10 -10.83 12.72
CA LEU A 195 3.63 -11.10 11.38
C LEU A 195 4.54 -12.32 11.40
N SER A 196 5.40 -12.46 12.41
CA SER A 196 6.25 -13.65 12.56
C SER A 196 5.42 -14.92 12.71
N VAL A 197 4.38 -14.90 13.56
CA VAL A 197 3.49 -16.06 13.76
C VAL A 197 2.71 -16.41 12.49
N THR A 198 2.14 -15.40 11.82
CA THR A 198 1.31 -15.61 10.62
C THR A 198 2.14 -16.07 9.42
N ILE A 199 3.37 -15.60 9.24
CA ILE A 199 4.30 -16.12 8.21
C ILE A 199 4.68 -17.56 8.51
N CYS A 200 5.05 -17.88 9.75
CA CYS A 200 5.37 -19.27 10.12
C CYS A 200 4.19 -20.21 9.88
N ALA A 201 2.96 -19.77 10.19
CA ALA A 201 1.75 -20.54 9.91
C ALA A 201 1.54 -20.73 8.41
N PHE A 202 1.70 -19.67 7.61
CA PHE A 202 1.56 -19.73 6.15
C PHE A 202 2.57 -20.69 5.51
N ILE A 203 3.84 -20.63 5.91
CA ILE A 203 4.88 -21.53 5.36
C ILE A 203 4.55 -22.99 5.70
N LYS A 204 4.10 -23.28 6.92
CA LYS A 204 3.68 -24.65 7.29
C LYS A 204 2.54 -25.15 6.41
N ILE A 205 1.48 -24.35 6.28
CA ILE A 205 0.31 -24.70 5.44
C ILE A 205 0.75 -24.93 3.99
N MET A 206 1.62 -24.07 3.46
CA MET A 206 2.10 -24.19 2.09
C MET A 206 2.97 -25.43 1.88
N VAL A 207 3.82 -25.79 2.86
CA VAL A 207 4.64 -27.00 2.81
C VAL A 207 3.76 -28.25 2.92
N ASP A 208 2.72 -28.24 3.76
CA ASP A 208 1.81 -29.38 3.93
C ASP A 208 0.91 -29.60 2.70
N LEU A 209 0.72 -28.59 1.87
CA LEU A 209 -0.16 -28.62 0.70
C LEU A 209 0.57 -29.01 -0.61
N LEU A 210 1.91 -28.99 -0.62
CA LEU A 210 2.78 -29.28 -1.78
C LEU A 210 3.44 -30.66 -1.66
#